data_AF-A0A1W6MWB9-F1
#
_entry.id   AF-A0A1W6MWB9-F1
#
_cell.length_a   1.000
_cell.length_b   1.000
_cell.length_c   1.000
_cell.angle_alpha   90.00
_cell.angle_beta   90.00
_cell.angle_gamma   90.00
#
_symmetry.space_group_name_H-M   'P 1'
#
loop_
_entity.id
_entity.type
_entity.pdbx_description
1 polymer ?
#
loop_
_entity_poly.entity_id
_entity_poly.type
_entity_poly.pdbx_seq_one_letter_code
_entity_poly.pdbx_strand_id
1 'polypeptide(L)'
;MTVPRFAFIAAALFFAAPAFAAESLPTRVGDCVATTITAVETRLQDDGTHEPVPGSGSAVRFANGGYQVSYDTVPEIEESKKGDKARMCLVSAPQDCPKGDERGKIYRTTNLRTKKSWKLPDSEHTCGGA
;
A
#
# COMPACT_ATOMS: atom_id res chain seq x y z
N MET A 1 46.70 -51.89 -3.70
CA MET A 1 46.53 -50.42 -3.50
C MET A 1 45.24 -50.01 -4.17
N THR A 2 44.17 -49.79 -3.41
CA THR A 2 42.86 -49.36 -3.93
C THR A 2 42.24 -48.43 -2.91
N VAL A 3 42.14 -47.14 -3.25
CA VAL A 3 41.53 -46.09 -2.42
C VAL A 3 40.07 -45.92 -2.87
N PRO A 4 39.07 -45.96 -1.97
CA PRO A 4 37.70 -45.68 -2.36
C PRO A 4 37.48 -44.16 -2.41
N ARG A 5 36.90 -43.68 -3.52
CA ARG A 5 36.43 -42.30 -3.68
C ARG A 5 35.14 -42.13 -2.89
N PHE A 6 35.19 -41.42 -1.77
CA PHE A 6 34.00 -40.90 -1.10
C PHE A 6 33.49 -39.68 -1.86
N ALA A 7 32.32 -39.82 -2.49
CA ALA A 7 31.58 -38.71 -3.06
C ALA A 7 30.82 -38.00 -1.94
N PHE A 8 31.22 -36.77 -1.60
CA PHE A 8 30.47 -35.90 -0.70
C PHE A 8 29.28 -35.31 -1.46
N ILE A 9 28.07 -35.77 -1.15
CA ILE A 9 26.83 -35.14 -1.59
C ILE A 9 26.57 -33.95 -0.66
N ALA A 10 26.82 -32.73 -1.14
CA ALA A 10 26.44 -31.51 -0.44
C ALA A 10 24.92 -31.30 -0.59
N ALA A 11 24.16 -31.55 0.47
CA ALA A 11 22.74 -31.24 0.54
C ALA A 11 22.56 -29.73 0.78
N ALA A 12 22.15 -28.99 -0.25
CA ALA A 12 21.77 -27.60 -0.14
C ALA A 12 20.37 -27.47 0.49
N LEU A 13 20.31 -27.05 1.76
CA LEU A 13 19.08 -26.68 2.45
C LEU A 13 18.57 -25.33 1.91
N PHE A 14 17.59 -25.37 0.99
CA PHE A 14 16.84 -24.19 0.58
C PHE A 14 15.95 -23.72 1.74
N PHE A 15 16.38 -22.69 2.45
CA PHE A 15 15.53 -21.94 3.37
C PHE A 15 14.49 -21.16 2.54
N ALA A 16 13.28 -21.71 2.42
CA ALA A 16 12.14 -20.98 1.89
C ALA A 16 11.75 -19.90 2.91
N ALA A 17 12.06 -18.64 2.63
CA ALA A 17 11.58 -17.52 3.43
C ALA A 17 10.05 -17.43 3.32
N PRO A 18 9.31 -17.24 4.43
CA PRO A 18 7.87 -17.09 4.37
C PRO A 18 7.53 -15.81 3.59
N ALA A 19 6.77 -15.96 2.51
CA ALA A 19 6.18 -14.83 1.83
C ALA A 19 5.14 -14.21 2.78
N PHE A 20 5.43 -13.02 3.32
CA PHE A 20 4.42 -12.22 4.01
C PHE A 20 3.37 -11.81 2.97
N ALA A 21 2.28 -12.58 2.88
CA ALA A 21 1.09 -12.16 2.18
C ALA A 21 0.61 -10.85 2.83
N ALA A 22 0.30 -9.85 2.01
CA ALA A 22 -0.26 -8.62 2.53
C ALA A 22 -1.65 -8.92 3.11
N GLU A 23 -1.90 -8.54 4.36
CA GLU A 23 -3.21 -8.69 5.00
C GLU A 23 -4.25 -7.86 4.26
N SER A 24 -5.48 -8.39 4.09
CA SER A 24 -6.56 -7.65 3.41
C SER A 24 -6.86 -6.32 4.09
N LEU A 25 -7.50 -5.38 3.37
CA LEU A 25 -7.89 -4.10 3.95
C LEU A 25 -8.77 -4.28 5.21
N PRO A 26 -8.62 -3.41 6.23
CA PRO A 26 -9.45 -3.48 7.43
C PRO A 26 -10.89 -3.11 7.08
N THR A 27 -11.84 -3.91 7.55
CA THR A 27 -13.27 -3.78 7.21
C THR A 27 -14.10 -3.14 8.32
N ARG A 28 -13.57 -3.04 9.55
CA ARG A 28 -14.23 -2.36 10.68
C ARG A 28 -13.46 -1.13 11.08
N VAL A 29 -14.19 -0.07 11.41
CA VAL A 29 -13.61 1.17 11.93
C VAL A 29 -12.81 0.85 13.20
N GLY A 30 -11.57 1.32 13.26
CA GLY A 30 -10.61 1.05 14.32
C GLY A 30 -9.65 -0.11 14.05
N ASP A 31 -9.99 -1.03 13.13
CA ASP A 31 -9.09 -2.12 12.76
C ASP A 31 -7.90 -1.58 11.96
N CYS A 32 -6.72 -2.16 12.23
CA CYS A 32 -5.47 -1.81 11.58
C CYS A 32 -4.80 -3.05 11.00
N VAL A 33 -4.14 -2.89 9.86
CA VAL A 33 -3.36 -3.94 9.21
C VAL A 33 -1.96 -3.44 8.87
N ALA A 34 -1.02 -4.38 8.77
CA ALA A 34 0.31 -4.10 8.24
C ALA A 34 0.31 -4.26 6.71
N THR A 35 0.93 -3.31 6.01
CA THR A 35 1.07 -3.36 4.55
C THR A 35 2.40 -2.76 4.11
N THR A 36 2.64 -2.72 2.81
CA THR A 36 3.85 -2.14 2.20
C THR A 36 3.45 -1.16 1.11
N ILE A 37 4.09 0.00 1.06
CA ILE A 37 3.89 0.97 -0.02
C ILE A 37 4.47 0.39 -1.31
N THR A 38 3.65 0.33 -2.36
CA THR A 38 4.05 -0.18 -3.68
C THR A 38 4.37 0.93 -4.66
N ALA A 39 3.74 2.10 -4.51
CA ALA A 39 4.02 3.30 -5.28
C ALA A 39 3.67 4.57 -4.50
N VAL A 40 4.42 5.64 -4.77
CA VAL A 40 4.13 7.04 -4.41
C VAL A 40 4.02 7.78 -5.74
N GLU A 41 2.93 8.48 -5.95
CA GLU A 41 2.52 9.05 -7.23
C GLU A 41 1.95 10.46 -7.03
N THR A 42 1.90 11.25 -8.09
CA THR A 42 0.98 12.39 -8.14
C THR A 42 -0.45 11.91 -8.28
N ARG A 43 -1.42 12.72 -7.88
CA ARG A 43 -2.84 12.39 -8.02
C ARG A 43 -3.22 12.05 -9.47
N LEU A 44 -2.77 12.89 -10.40
CA LEU A 44 -3.02 12.72 -11.82
C LEU A 44 -1.75 12.30 -12.57
N GLN A 45 -1.97 11.53 -13.64
CA GLN A 45 -1.01 11.30 -14.71
C GLN A 45 -1.58 11.89 -15.99
N ASP A 46 -0.71 12.31 -16.89
CA ASP A 46 -1.11 12.79 -18.21
C ASP A 46 -1.64 11.63 -19.07
N ASP A 47 -2.82 11.80 -19.67
CA ASP A 47 -3.52 10.72 -20.39
C ASP A 47 -2.79 10.22 -21.66
N GLY A 48 -1.85 11.00 -22.20
CA GLY A 48 -1.07 10.60 -23.38
C GLY A 48 0.26 9.96 -23.01
N THR A 49 0.97 10.58 -22.07
CA THR A 49 2.36 10.25 -21.74
C THR A 49 2.49 9.35 -20.52
N HIS A 50 1.44 9.24 -19.70
CA HIS A 50 1.45 8.60 -18.37
C HIS A 50 2.46 9.21 -17.40
N GLU A 51 2.96 10.41 -17.70
CA GLU A 51 3.87 11.13 -16.81
C GLU A 51 3.11 11.73 -15.63
N PRO A 52 3.73 11.82 -14.43
CA PRO A 52 3.14 12.49 -13.28
C PRO A 52 2.81 13.95 -13.59
N VAL A 53 1.60 14.42 -13.23
CA VAL A 53 1.23 15.84 -13.35
C VAL A 53 1.65 16.59 -12.08
N PRO A 54 2.68 17.45 -12.11
CA PRO A 54 3.17 18.12 -10.91
C PRO A 54 2.12 19.04 -10.30
N GLY A 55 2.01 19.03 -8.96
CA GLY A 55 1.05 19.85 -8.23
C GLY A 55 -0.41 19.39 -8.34
N SER A 56 -0.70 18.25 -8.99
CA SER A 56 -2.05 17.69 -9.05
C SER A 56 -2.55 17.12 -7.71
N GLY A 57 -1.64 16.92 -6.75
CA GLY A 57 -1.89 16.30 -5.46
C GLY A 57 -1.06 15.04 -5.26
N SER A 58 -1.29 14.31 -4.17
CA SER A 58 -0.56 13.08 -3.84
C SER A 58 -1.46 11.84 -3.94
N ALA A 59 -0.87 10.74 -4.38
CA ALA A 59 -1.47 9.42 -4.39
C ALA A 59 -0.47 8.36 -3.87
N VAL A 60 -0.98 7.33 -3.21
CA VAL A 60 -0.15 6.24 -2.66
C VAL A 60 -0.87 4.91 -2.78
N ARG A 61 -0.12 3.87 -3.20
CA ARG A 61 -0.62 2.51 -3.40
C ARG A 61 0.03 1.54 -2.40
N PHE A 62 -0.71 0.51 -2.04
CA PHE A 62 -0.28 -0.47 -1.04
C PHE A 62 -0.43 -1.92 -1.52
N ALA A 63 0.41 -2.81 -0.98
CA ALA A 63 0.48 -4.21 -1.39
C ALA A 63 -0.80 -5.02 -1.12
N ASN A 64 -1.65 -4.57 -0.19
CA ASN A 64 -2.94 -5.18 0.12
C ASN A 64 -4.11 -4.62 -0.70
N GLY A 65 -3.83 -3.92 -1.79
CA GLY A 65 -4.84 -3.28 -2.64
C GLY A 65 -5.36 -1.95 -2.09
N GLY A 66 -4.80 -1.46 -0.99
CA GLY A 66 -5.10 -0.12 -0.49
C GLY A 66 -4.66 0.97 -1.47
N TYR A 67 -5.41 2.07 -1.47
CA TYR A 67 -5.10 3.30 -2.19
C TYR A 67 -5.49 4.48 -1.31
N GLN A 68 -4.75 5.58 -1.40
CA GLN A 68 -5.16 6.85 -0.80
C GLN A 68 -4.79 8.01 -1.72
N VAL A 69 -5.63 9.03 -1.74
CA VAL A 69 -5.50 10.16 -2.67
C VAL A 69 -5.87 11.49 -2.02
N SER A 70 -5.24 12.56 -2.48
CA SER A 70 -5.47 13.94 -2.05
C SER A 70 -5.28 14.89 -3.23
N TYR A 71 -6.06 15.96 -3.28
CA TYR A 71 -5.80 17.10 -4.18
C TYR A 71 -4.58 17.91 -3.71
N ASP A 72 -4.30 17.91 -2.41
CA ASP A 72 -3.11 18.54 -1.85
C ASP A 72 -1.89 17.66 -2.02
N THR A 73 -0.71 18.29 -2.14
CA THR A 73 0.57 17.60 -1.98
C THR A 73 0.80 17.32 -0.50
N VAL A 74 0.96 16.05 -0.14
CA VAL A 74 1.07 15.59 1.25
C VAL A 74 2.53 15.25 1.56
N PRO A 75 3.24 16.08 2.35
CA PRO A 75 4.68 15.88 2.59
C PRO A 75 5.02 14.50 3.17
N GLU A 76 4.15 13.94 4.01
CA GLU A 76 4.36 12.61 4.59
C GLU A 76 4.35 11.49 3.53
N ILE A 77 3.62 11.70 2.43
CA ILE A 77 3.60 10.79 1.27
C ILE A 77 4.83 11.04 0.41
N GLU A 78 5.22 12.29 0.16
CA GLU A 78 6.43 12.63 -0.61
C GLU A 78 7.72 12.10 0.04
N GLU A 79 7.78 12.09 1.38
CA GLU A 79 8.89 11.50 2.14
C GLU A 79 8.85 9.96 2.16
N SER A 80 7.75 9.36 1.74
CA SER A 80 7.58 7.91 1.66
C SER A 80 8.16 7.35 0.36
N LYS A 81 8.43 6.05 0.33
CA LYS A 81 8.92 5.39 -0.89
C LYS A 81 8.45 3.95 -0.99
N LYS A 82 8.52 3.41 -2.21
CA LYS A 82 8.28 1.98 -2.49
C LYS A 82 9.10 1.09 -1.55
N GLY A 83 8.44 0.09 -0.97
CA GLY A 83 9.03 -0.86 -0.03
C GLY A 83 8.91 -0.46 1.44
N ASP A 84 8.50 0.78 1.75
CA ASP A 84 8.25 1.17 3.13
C ASP A 84 7.11 0.37 3.74
N LYS A 85 7.33 -0.13 4.96
CA LYS A 85 6.27 -0.75 5.76
C LYS A 85 5.35 0.34 6.29
N ALA A 86 4.05 0.06 6.26
CA ALA A 86 3.02 0.97 6.73
C ALA A 86 2.02 0.24 7.63
N ARG A 87 1.50 0.96 8.61
CA ARG A 87 0.30 0.55 9.35
C ARG A 87 -0.87 1.36 8.83
N MET A 88 -1.92 0.71 8.36
CA MET A 88 -3.12 1.33 7.83
C MET A 88 -4.32 0.96 8.69
N CYS A 89 -5.07 1.96 9.15
CA CYS A 89 -6.24 1.77 10.01
C CYS A 89 -7.48 2.40 9.35
N LEU A 90 -8.60 1.68 9.33
CA LEU A 90 -9.87 2.23 8.86
C LEU A 90 -10.40 3.21 9.91
N VAL A 91 -10.61 4.47 9.51
CA VAL A 91 -11.08 5.54 10.40
C VAL A 91 -12.56 5.82 10.21
N SER A 92 -13.06 5.74 8.98
CA SER A 92 -14.50 5.87 8.71
C SER A 92 -14.87 5.17 7.41
N ALA A 93 -16.09 4.66 7.35
CA ALA A 93 -16.70 4.14 6.13
C ALA A 93 -17.89 5.04 5.73
N PRO A 94 -18.09 5.28 4.42
CA PRO A 94 -19.21 6.07 3.94
C PRO A 94 -20.55 5.40 4.29
N GLN A 95 -21.61 6.21 4.40
CA GLN A 95 -22.97 5.76 4.68
C GLN A 95 -23.85 5.99 3.45
N ASP A 96 -25.00 5.31 3.40
CA ASP A 96 -26.02 5.49 2.36
C ASP A 96 -25.51 5.33 0.90
N CYS A 97 -24.51 4.48 0.71
CA CYS A 97 -23.94 4.22 -0.60
C CYS A 97 -24.85 3.35 -1.48
N PRO A 98 -24.86 3.57 -2.81
CA PRO A 98 -25.42 2.63 -3.76
C PRO A 98 -24.81 1.24 -3.60
N LYS A 99 -25.61 0.20 -3.87
CA LYS A 99 -25.17 -1.19 -3.77
C LYS A 99 -23.93 -1.43 -4.65
N GLY A 100 -22.81 -1.79 -4.02
CA GLY A 100 -21.55 -2.09 -4.69
C GLY A 100 -20.59 -0.91 -4.85
N ASP A 101 -20.99 0.31 -4.46
CA ASP A 101 -20.08 1.46 -4.39
C ASP A 101 -19.58 1.64 -2.95
N GLU A 102 -18.34 1.25 -2.68
CA GLU A 102 -17.75 1.35 -1.34
C GLU A 102 -16.72 2.48 -1.22
N ARG A 103 -16.64 3.37 -2.22
CA ARG A 103 -15.65 4.45 -2.29
C ARG A 103 -15.86 5.49 -1.20
N GLY A 104 -14.76 6.07 -0.71
CA GLY A 104 -14.80 7.15 0.29
C GLY A 104 -14.49 6.67 1.71
N LYS A 105 -13.92 5.47 1.86
CA LYS A 105 -13.39 5.03 3.17
C LYS A 105 -12.17 5.88 3.49
N ILE A 106 -12.09 6.37 4.71
CA ILE A 106 -10.94 7.15 5.18
C ILE A 106 -10.04 6.26 5.99
N TYR A 107 -8.77 6.22 5.62
CA TYR A 107 -7.74 5.49 6.34
C TYR A 107 -6.75 6.44 6.97
N ARG A 108 -6.30 6.12 8.17
CA ARG A 108 -5.06 6.67 8.73
C ARG A 108 -3.93 5.71 8.41
N THR A 109 -2.89 6.22 7.78
CA THR A 109 -1.70 5.43 7.47
C THR A 109 -0.48 6.04 8.13
N THR A 110 0.34 5.20 8.75
CA THR A 110 1.62 5.57 9.33
C THR A 110 2.72 4.83 8.60
N ASN A 111 3.63 5.56 7.95
CA ASN A 111 4.86 4.99 7.42
C ASN A 111 5.78 4.64 8.59
N LEU A 112 6.14 3.35 8.71
CA LEU A 112 6.91 2.85 9.85
C LEU A 112 8.40 3.17 9.76
N ARG A 113 8.90 3.59 8.59
CA ARG A 113 10.27 4.12 8.44
C ARG A 113 10.35 5.57 8.90
N THR A 114 9.51 6.44 8.34
CA THR A 114 9.55 7.90 8.63
C THR A 114 8.84 8.26 9.94
N LYS A 115 7.99 7.36 10.46
CA LYS A 115 7.07 7.58 11.60
C LYS A 115 6.00 8.66 11.34
N LYS A 116 5.94 9.19 10.12
CA LYS A 116 4.94 10.16 9.71
C LYS A 116 3.62 9.48 9.37
N SER A 117 2.53 10.22 9.53
CA SER A 117 1.18 9.70 9.30
C SER A 117 0.33 10.68 8.54
N TRP A 118 -0.56 10.16 7.71
CA TRP A 118 -1.58 10.93 7.00
C TRP A 118 -2.95 10.27 7.18
N LYS A 119 -4.02 11.03 6.91
CA LYS A 119 -5.40 10.55 6.95
C LYS A 119 -6.11 10.99 5.68
N LEU A 120 -6.36 10.06 4.76
CA LEU A 120 -6.86 10.34 3.42
C LEU A 120 -7.90 9.30 2.99
N PRO A 121 -8.83 9.67 2.09
CA PRO A 121 -9.79 8.74 1.51
C PRO A 121 -9.12 7.78 0.52
N ASP A 122 -9.77 6.65 0.27
CA ASP A 122 -9.41 5.69 -0.79
C ASP A 122 -9.95 6.05 -2.18
N SER A 123 -10.64 7.18 -2.30
CA SER A 123 -11.13 7.71 -3.56
C SER A 123 -11.23 9.23 -3.48
N GLU A 124 -11.08 9.91 -4.62
CA GLU A 124 -11.25 11.37 -4.70
C GLU A 124 -12.68 11.79 -4.39
N HIS A 125 -13.64 10.94 -4.75
CA HIS A 125 -15.05 11.16 -4.56
C HIS A 125 -15.62 10.07 -3.64
N THR A 126 -16.52 10.47 -2.74
CA THR A 126 -17.30 9.51 -1.94
C THR A 126 -18.29 8.76 -2.83
N CYS A 127 -18.75 7.59 -2.36
CA CYS A 127 -19.79 6.81 -3.02
C CYS A 127 -21.02 7.66 -3.41
N GLY A 128 -21.72 7.24 -4.48
CA GLY A 128 -22.97 7.90 -4.90
C GLY A 128 -22.81 9.05 -5.91
N GLY A 129 -21.60 9.35 -6.35
CA GLY A 129 -21.38 10.30 -7.44
C GLY A 129 -19.91 10.66 -7.65
N ALA A 130 -19.67 11.63 -8.53
CA ALA A 130 -18.41 12.35 -8.70
C ALA A 130 -18.73 13.86 -8.71
#